data_AF-A0A0P0LK78-F1
#
_entry.id   AF-A0A0P0LK78-F1
#
_cell.length_a   1.000
_cell.length_b   1.000
_cell.length_c   1.000
_cell.angle_alpha   90.00
_cell.angle_beta   90.00
_cell.angle_gamma   90.00
#
_symmetry.space_group_name_H-M   'P 1'
#
loop_
_entity.id
_entity.type
_entity.pdbx_description
1 polymer ?
#
loop_
_entity_poly.entity_id
_entity_poly.type
_entity_poly.pdbx_seq_one_letter_code
_entity_poly.pdbx_strand_id
1 'polypeptide(L)' 'MDNGITFLPNDRYLLENEKFRLYYTAAGDEAHNFIVVVEDNFSNSYELEFDFNNRNVKDDDLTIVPIGNFSPLLK' A
#
# COMPACT_ATOMS: atom_id res chain seq x y z
N MET A 1 -6.25 -7.56 -7.14
CA MET A 1 -5.50 -7.32 -8.39
C MET A 1 -6.44 -7.32 -9.58
N ASP A 2 -6.01 -6.82 -10.73
CA ASP A 2 -6.82 -6.88 -11.96
C ASP A 2 -7.18 -8.33 -12.36
N ASN A 3 -6.40 -9.32 -11.92
CA ASN A 3 -6.65 -10.75 -12.12
C ASN A 3 -7.59 -11.39 -11.06
N GLY A 4 -8.17 -10.60 -10.15
CA GLY A 4 -9.14 -11.08 -9.16
C GLY A 4 -8.55 -11.83 -7.94
N ILE A 5 -7.23 -11.96 -7.84
CA ILE A 5 -6.60 -12.58 -6.66
C ILE A 5 -6.79 -11.71 -5.41
N THR A 6 -7.16 -12.36 -4.31
CA THR A 6 -7.19 -11.78 -2.96
C THR A 6 -5.86 -12.06 -2.27
N PHE A 7 -5.22 -11.01 -1.75
CA PHE A 7 -3.97 -11.14 -1.01
C PHE A 7 -4.23 -11.41 0.46
N LEU A 8 -3.48 -12.36 1.01
CA LEU A 8 -3.44 -12.63 2.44
C LEU A 8 -2.24 -11.91 3.08
N PRO A 9 -2.37 -11.45 4.34
CA PRO A 9 -1.26 -10.87 5.07
C PRO A 9 -0.06 -11.82 5.14
N ASN A 10 1.16 -11.28 5.01
CA ASN A 10 2.43 -12.01 5.07
C ASN A 10 2.68 -13.06 3.98
N ASP A 11 1.86 -13.10 2.94
CA ASP A 11 2.10 -13.94 1.77
C ASP A 11 2.74 -13.16 0.62
N ARG A 12 3.54 -13.86 -0.20
CA ARG A 12 4.21 -13.30 -1.38
C ARG A 12 3.49 -13.74 -2.64
N TYR A 13 3.29 -12.80 -3.55
CA TYR A 13 2.60 -13.03 -4.82
C TYR A 13 3.42 -12.46 -5.96
N LEU A 14 3.49 -13.19 -7.07
CA LEU A 14 4.18 -12.71 -8.26
C LEU A 14 3.35 -11.60 -8.91
N LEU A 15 3.99 -10.45 -9.15
CA LEU A 15 3.40 -9.38 -9.96
C LEU A 15 3.63 -9.73 -11.44
N GLU A 16 2.54 -9.91 -12.18
CA GLU A 16 2.60 -10.25 -13.62
C GLU A 16 3.07 -9.07 -14.48
N ASN A 17 2.82 -7.84 -14.00
CA ASN A 17 3.07 -6.60 -14.72
C ASN A 17 3.86 -5.61 -13.86
N GLU A 18 4.71 -4.80 -14.50
CA GLU A 18 5.43 -3.68 -13.85
C GLU A 18 4.46 -2.64 -13.26
N LYS A 19 3.37 -2.38 -13.97
CA LYS A 19 2.28 -1.52 -13.51
C LYS A 19 1.13 -2.38 -13.01
N PHE A 20 0.73 -2.14 -11.77
CA PHE A 20 -0.36 -2.85 -11.14
C PHE A 20 -1.20 -1.91 -10.27
N ARG A 21 -2.37 -2.40 -9.84
CA ARG A 21 -3.27 -1.70 -8.93
C ARG A 21 -3.66 -2.61 -7.78
N LEU A 22 -3.48 -2.11 -6.56
CA LEU A 22 -3.98 -2.75 -5.35
C LEU A 22 -5.37 -2.20 -5.04
N TYR A 23 -6.35 -3.09 -4.90
CA TYR A 23 -7.69 -2.76 -4.45
C TYR A 23 -7.84 -3.22 -3.01
N TYR A 24 -7.81 -2.27 -2.07
CA TYR A 24 -8.04 -2.54 -0.66
C TYR A 24 -9.50 -2.24 -0.30
N THR A 25 -10.16 -3.20 0.35
CA THR A 25 -11.52 -3.03 0.89
C THR A 25 -11.44 -3.15 2.41
N ALA A 26 -11.68 -2.06 3.11
CA ALA A 26 -11.73 -2.06 4.57
C ALA A 26 -12.92 -2.91 5.05
N ALA A 27 -12.70 -3.76 6.05
CA ALA A 27 -13.76 -4.56 6.68
C ALA A 27 -14.45 -3.84 7.85
N GLY A 28 -14.01 -2.62 8.18
CA GLY A 28 -14.55 -1.81 9.28
C GLY A 28 -14.08 -0.36 9.21
N ASP A 29 -14.61 0.48 10.09
CA ASP A 29 -14.39 1.94 10.09
C ASP A 29 -13.23 2.40 10.98
N GLU A 30 -12.56 1.47 11.67
CA GLU A 30 -11.41 1.74 12.53
C GLU A 30 -10.21 2.29 11.73
N ALA A 31 -9.18 2.75 12.44
CA ALA A 31 -7.91 3.09 11.81
C ALA A 31 -7.25 1.80 11.29
N HIS A 32 -6.78 1.84 10.04
CA HIS A 32 -6.08 0.71 9.42
C HIS A 32 -4.65 1.13 9.12
N ASN A 33 -3.69 0.36 9.60
CA ASN A 33 -2.28 0.48 9.21
C ASN A 33 -1.83 -0.87 8.65
N PHE A 34 -1.24 -0.85 7.46
CA PHE A 34 -0.52 -2.01 6.93
C PHE A 34 0.63 -1.58 6.01
N ILE A 35 1.59 -2.49 5.86
CA ILE A 35 2.76 -2.33 4.99
C ILE A 35 2.62 -3.28 3.80
N VAL A 36 2.97 -2.78 2.62
CA VAL A 36 3.15 -3.56 1.39
C VAL A 36 4.63 -3.53 1.02
N VAL A 37 5.24 -4.69 0.84
CA VAL A 37 6.63 -4.81 0.39
C VAL A 37 6.65 -5.30 -1.06
N VAL A 38 7.32 -4.55 -1.93
CA VAL A 38 7.55 -4.93 -3.33
C VAL A 38 9.00 -5.34 -3.47
N GLU A 39 9.24 -6.60 -3.83
CA GLU A 39 10.57 -7.17 -4.04
C GLU A 39 10.82 -7.41 -5.54
N ASP A 40 12.05 -7.21 -6.00
CA ASP A 40 12.51 -7.62 -7.33
C ASP A 40 13.38 -8.90 -7.27
N ASN A 41 13.75 -9.41 -8.45
CA ASN A 41 14.59 -10.60 -8.58
C ASN A 41 16.09 -10.36 -8.35
N PHE A 42 16.50 -9.13 -8.03
CA PHE A 42 17.87 -8.75 -7.71
C PHE A 42 18.08 -8.55 -6.20
N SER A 43 17.12 -9.01 -5.39
CA SER A 43 17.10 -8.83 -3.93
C SER A 43 16.91 -7.38 -3.48
N ASN A 44 16.42 -6.49 -4.34
CA ASN A 44 15.97 -5.17 -3.91
C ASN A 44 14.53 -5.28 -3.37
N SER A 45 14.22 -4.46 -2.39
CA SER A 45 12.87 -4.34 -1.83
C SER A 45 12.52 -2.88 -1.61
N TYR A 46 11.22 -2.59 -1.68
CA TYR A 46 10.66 -1.27 -1.40
C TYR A 46 9.41 -1.42 -0.54
N GLU A 47 9.38 -0.71 0.59
CA GLU A 47 8.27 -0.77 1.55
C GLU A 47 7.35 0.44 1.36
N LEU A 48 6.05 0.17 1.33
CA LEU A 48 4.97 1.16 1.24
C LEU A 48 4.10 1.02 2.49
N GLU A 49 4.12 2.04 3.34
CA GLU A 49 3.23 2.11 4.51
C GLU A 49 1.94 2.84 4.16
N PHE A 50 0.81 2.26 4.55
CA PHE A 50 -0.51 2.84 4.35
C PHE A 50 -1.21 3.02 5.69
N ASP A 51 -1.51 4.27 6.02
CA ASP A 51 -2.32 4.66 7.16
C ASP A 51 -3.68 5.20 6.68
N PHE A 52 -4.74 4.42 6.84
CA PHE A 52 -6.10 4.84 6.52
C PHE A 52 -6.91 5.12 7.79
N ASN A 53 -7.84 6.08 7.68
CA ASN A 53 -8.75 6.47 8.76
C ASN A 53 -8.06 6.91 10.07
N ASN A 54 -6.76 7.21 10.03
CA ASN A 54 -6.01 7.74 11.16
C ASN A 54 -6.23 9.26 11.29
N ARG A 55 -7.48 9.70 11.47
CA ARG A 55 -7.82 11.13 11.61
C ARG A 55 -7.83 11.54 13.08
N ASN A 56 -6.95 12.46 13.46
CA ASN A 56 -7.29 13.40 14.52
C ASN A 56 -8.26 14.42 13.91
N VAL A 57 -9.50 14.46 14.41
CA VAL A 57 -10.62 15.28 13.90
C VAL A 57 -10.25 16.76 13.84
N LYS A 58 -9.67 17.26 12.73
CA LYS A 58 -9.65 18.67 12.24
C LYS A 58 -9.10 18.76 10.78
N ASP A 59 -9.80 18.22 9.80
CA ASP A 59 -9.85 18.81 8.43
C ASP A 59 -10.73 17.94 7.52
N ASP A 60 -11.78 18.55 6.99
CA ASP A 60 -12.89 17.92 6.28
C ASP A 60 -12.67 17.82 4.75
N ASP A 61 -11.43 17.82 4.23
CA ASP A 61 -11.26 18.01 2.77
C ASP A 61 -10.18 17.21 2.03
N LEU A 62 -9.61 16.13 2.58
CA LEU A 62 -8.79 15.20 1.77
C LEU A 62 -8.96 13.73 2.17
N THR A 63 -9.65 12.95 1.33
CA THR A 63 -9.57 11.47 1.34
C THR A 63 -8.44 10.92 0.46
N ILE A 64 -7.68 11.81 -0.19
CA ILE A 64 -6.45 11.47 -0.91
C ILE A 64 -5.31 11.60 0.11
N VAL A 65 -4.88 10.48 0.70
CA VAL A 65 -3.61 10.43 1.43
C VAL A 65 -2.49 10.69 0.41
N PRO A 66 -1.74 11.80 0.51
CA PRO A 66 -0.53 11.94 -0.28
C PRO A 66 0.41 10.81 0.13
N ILE A 67 1.02 10.12 -0.84
CA ILE A 67 2.11 9.18 -0.56
C ILE A 67 3.25 10.03 0.03
N GLY A 68 3.29 10.10 1.35
CA GLY A 68 4.17 10.96 2.13
C GLY A 68 5.62 10.49 1.98
N ASN A 69 6.49 11.43 1.62
CA ASN A 69 7.95 11.26 1.56
C ASN A 69 8.48 10.14 0.66
N PHE A 70 8.25 10.27 -0.64
CA PHE A 70 9.15 9.69 -1.64
C PHE A 70 10.56 10.24 -1.48
N SER A 71 11.42 9.51 -0.77
CA SER A 71 12.86 9.61 -0.93
C SER A 71 13.27 8.37 -1.73
N PRO A 72 13.41 8.46 -3.06
CA PRO A 72 14.10 7.40 -3.78
C PRO A 72 15.49 7.34 -3.14
N LEU A 73 15.85 6.20 -2.56
CA LEU A 73 17.25 5.89 -2.28
C LEU A 73 17.95 5.78 -3.64
N LEU A 74 18.23 6.93 -4.25
CA LEU A 74 19.14 7.07 -5.37
C LEU A 74 20.50 6.69 -4.81
N LYS A 75 21.00 5.53 -5.26
CA LYS A 75 22.37 5.11 -5.04
C LYS A 75 23.29 5.77 -6.05
#